data_AF-A0A399SZM7-F1
#
_entry.id   AF-A0A399SZM7-F1
#
_cell.length_a   1.000
_cell.length_b   1.000
_cell.length_c   1.000
_cell.angle_alpha   90.00
_cell.angle_beta   90.00
_cell.angle_gamma   90.00
#
_symmetry.space_group_name_H-M   'P 1'
#
loop_
_entity.id
_entity.type
_entity.pdbx_description
1 polymer ?
#
loop_
_entity_poly.entity_id
_entity_poly.type
_entity_poly.pdbx_seq_one_letter_code
_entity_poly.pdbx_strand_id
1 'polypeptide(L)'
;MTPLPGSPAPVAHAGPTPATERSLAPDLLRGIALLGIALANSVYFIVGRPTGPLGRPTDGSALDHVADVLVGTLVDNRAFPLFTMLFAYGFAVILRRQASAGVDGPRARRLLLRRSAWLIVFGALHVVLLFEGDILLSYGILGLALAAMYRASDRVYRVLVWAPAIVFLIVAGADGLTADDGSGSALGLGGDGTFLGDLASRAIALAAILVATPVSVGALVPLAAIGMLLGRRRVLEDPQAHLPLLRGLALVGLPVSVLGALPLVLAAVGAIDADTVALYLLGVLHGATGVGGALGLLGLVGWAVAARARRGD
;
A
#
# COMPACT_ATOMS: atom_id res chain seq x y z
N MET A 1 39.51 45.05 14.05
CA MET A 1 38.20 44.38 14.13
C MET A 1 38.24 43.17 13.22
N THR A 2 38.40 41.98 13.79
CA THR A 2 38.30 40.71 13.06
C THR A 2 36.83 40.49 12.72
N PRO A 3 36.45 40.21 11.46
CA PRO A 3 35.07 39.96 11.11
C PRO A 3 34.62 38.66 11.78
N LEU A 4 33.48 38.71 12.47
CA LEU A 4 32.84 37.52 13.04
C LEU A 4 32.52 36.55 11.89
N PRO A 5 32.76 35.24 12.05
CA PRO A 5 32.39 34.25 11.04
C PRO A 5 30.88 34.35 10.79
N GLY A 6 30.50 34.64 9.53
CA GLY A 6 29.11 34.75 9.13
C GLY A 6 28.34 33.50 9.52
N SER A 7 27.15 33.67 10.08
CA SER A 7 26.27 32.55 10.40
C SER A 7 26.12 31.65 9.16
N PRO A 8 26.31 30.33 9.29
CA PRO A 8 26.17 29.44 8.15
C PRO A 8 24.77 29.62 7.56
N ALA A 9 24.72 29.89 6.25
CA ALA A 9 23.46 30.03 5.53
C ALA A 9 22.55 28.83 5.87
N PRO A 10 21.26 29.04 6.15
CA PRO A 10 20.36 27.95 6.47
C PRO A 10 20.41 26.93 5.33
N VAL A 11 20.85 25.70 5.65
CA VAL A 11 20.92 24.60 4.70
C VAL A 11 19.49 24.37 4.20
N ALA A 12 19.18 24.89 3.02
CA ALA A 12 17.86 24.76 2.42
C ALA A 12 17.61 23.28 2.15
N HIS A 13 16.41 22.80 2.48
CA HIS A 13 16.00 21.45 2.07
C HIS A 13 16.17 21.32 0.55
N ALA A 14 16.57 20.12 0.09
CA ALA A 14 16.49 19.83 -1.34
C ALA A 14 15.06 20.07 -1.82
N GLY A 15 14.91 20.93 -2.83
CA GLY A 15 13.62 21.29 -3.43
C GLY A 15 12.95 20.12 -4.18
N PRO A 16 11.75 20.35 -4.75
CA PRO A 16 11.07 19.36 -5.56
C PRO A 16 11.95 18.86 -6.72
N THR A 17 11.96 17.54 -6.97
CA THR A 17 12.72 16.95 -8.08
C THR A 17 12.17 17.42 -9.43
N PRO A 18 13.00 18.05 -10.29
CA PRO A 18 12.65 18.35 -11.68
C PRO A 18 12.22 17.09 -12.43
N ALA A 19 11.30 17.21 -13.39
CA ALA A 19 10.78 16.05 -14.13
C ALA A 19 11.88 15.23 -14.84
N THR A 20 12.94 15.90 -15.29
CA THR A 20 14.12 15.30 -15.96
C THR A 20 15.00 14.44 -15.04
N GLU A 21 14.89 14.62 -13.71
CA GLU A 21 15.67 13.87 -12.72
C GLU A 21 14.86 12.76 -12.02
N ARG A 22 13.61 12.53 -12.46
CA ARG A 22 12.74 11.51 -11.86
C ARG A 22 13.04 10.14 -12.46
N SER A 23 13.12 9.14 -11.57
CA SER A 23 13.24 7.75 -12.00
C SER A 23 11.88 7.25 -12.52
N LEU A 24 11.88 6.74 -13.75
CA LEU A 24 10.68 6.27 -14.44
C LEU A 24 10.02 5.06 -13.74
N ALA A 25 10.80 4.12 -13.20
CA ALA A 25 10.25 2.88 -12.64
C ALA A 25 9.35 3.12 -11.40
N PRO A 26 9.79 3.86 -10.37
CA PRO A 26 8.91 4.21 -9.24
C PRO A 26 7.65 4.97 -9.65
N ASP A 27 7.73 5.85 -10.65
CA ASP A 27 6.60 6.66 -11.08
C ASP A 27 5.54 5.82 -11.83
N LEU A 28 5.97 4.93 -12.74
CA LEU A 28 5.08 3.97 -13.40
C LEU A 28 4.42 3.03 -12.38
N LEU A 29 5.20 2.49 -11.44
CA LEU A 29 4.69 1.58 -10.42
C LEU A 29 3.66 2.25 -9.51
N ARG A 30 3.83 3.54 -9.18
CA ARG A 30 2.80 4.31 -8.44
C ARG A 30 1.52 4.45 -9.24
N GLY A 31 1.61 4.77 -10.53
CA GLY A 31 0.45 4.85 -11.41
C GLY A 31 -0.32 3.52 -11.49
N ILE A 32 0.41 2.41 -11.68
CA ILE A 32 -0.16 1.06 -11.68
C ILE A 32 -0.83 0.74 -10.35
N ALA A 33 -0.17 1.04 -9.23
CA ALA A 33 -0.71 0.78 -7.91
C ALA A 33 -1.98 1.59 -7.62
N LEU A 34 -2.02 2.87 -8.01
CA LEU A 34 -3.20 3.72 -7.82
C LEU A 34 -4.38 3.27 -8.70
N LEU A 35 -4.13 2.92 -9.97
CA LEU A 35 -5.17 2.34 -10.84
C LEU A 35 -5.70 1.03 -10.26
N GLY A 36 -4.80 0.16 -9.79
CA GLY A 36 -5.20 -1.09 -9.18
C GLY A 36 -6.02 -0.91 -7.91
N ILE A 37 -5.65 0.05 -7.05
CA ILE A 37 -6.44 0.39 -5.85
C ILE A 37 -7.85 0.85 -6.24
N ALA A 38 -7.96 1.72 -7.26
CA ALA A 38 -9.26 2.20 -7.74
C ALA A 38 -10.14 1.05 -8.27
N LEU A 39 -9.56 0.12 -9.05
CA LEU A 39 -10.27 -1.04 -9.57
C LEU A 39 -10.70 -1.99 -8.44
N ALA A 40 -9.81 -2.34 -7.52
CA ALA A 40 -10.11 -3.24 -6.41
C ALA A 40 -11.21 -2.71 -5.48
N ASN A 41 -11.29 -1.40 -5.29
CA ASN A 41 -12.29 -0.78 -4.42
C ASN A 41 -13.61 -0.44 -5.13
N SER A 42 -13.69 -0.60 -6.45
CA SER A 42 -14.90 -0.28 -7.20
C SER A 42 -16.11 -1.10 -6.77
N VAL A 43 -15.87 -2.34 -6.31
CA VAL A 43 -16.93 -3.27 -5.88
C VAL A 43 -17.73 -2.76 -4.68
N TYR A 44 -17.10 -2.00 -3.77
CA TYR A 44 -17.76 -1.46 -2.57
C TYR A 44 -18.79 -0.36 -2.87
N PHE A 45 -18.87 0.11 -4.11
CA PHE A 45 -19.90 1.05 -4.55
C PHE A 45 -21.13 0.34 -5.15
N ILE A 46 -21.12 -0.99 -5.22
CA ILE A 46 -22.27 -1.79 -5.64
C ILE A 46 -23.08 -2.16 -4.39
N VAL A 47 -24.12 -1.37 -4.11
CA VAL A 47 -24.95 -1.52 -2.90
C VAL A 47 -26.29 -2.17 -3.21
N GLY A 48 -26.93 -2.77 -2.18
CA GLY A 48 -28.29 -3.31 -2.27
C GLY A 48 -28.40 -4.64 -3.03
N ARG A 49 -27.29 -5.37 -3.19
CA ARG A 49 -27.24 -6.69 -3.82
C ARG A 49 -26.62 -7.73 -2.87
N PRO A 50 -26.97 -9.02 -3.01
CA PRO A 50 -26.31 -10.07 -2.24
C PRO A 50 -24.84 -10.16 -2.65
N THR A 51 -23.94 -9.99 -1.69
CA THR A 51 -22.49 -10.10 -1.90
C THR A 51 -21.95 -11.41 -1.34
N GLY A 52 -20.87 -11.90 -1.96
CA GLY A 52 -20.13 -13.10 -1.55
C GLY A 52 -18.68 -12.75 -1.24
N PRO A 53 -17.77 -13.74 -1.28
CA PRO A 53 -16.34 -13.52 -1.04
C PRO A 53 -15.77 -12.36 -1.86
N LEU A 54 -14.81 -11.64 -1.28
CA LEU A 54 -14.23 -10.42 -1.85
C LEU A 54 -15.25 -9.28 -2.08
N GLY A 55 -16.41 -9.31 -1.41
CA GLY A 55 -17.44 -8.28 -1.51
C GLY A 55 -18.18 -8.24 -2.85
N ARG A 56 -18.09 -9.31 -3.66
CA ARG A 56 -18.62 -9.33 -5.04
C ARG A 56 -20.08 -9.74 -5.11
N PRO A 57 -20.91 -9.14 -5.98
CA PRO A 57 -22.29 -9.57 -6.19
C PRO A 57 -22.37 -11.03 -6.64
N THR A 58 -23.23 -11.82 -5.98
CA THR A 58 -23.43 -13.24 -6.33
C THR A 58 -24.46 -13.44 -7.45
N ASP A 59 -25.25 -12.41 -7.74
CA ASP A 59 -26.30 -12.36 -8.75
C ASP A 59 -25.86 -11.59 -10.02
N GLY A 60 -24.55 -11.55 -10.29
CA GLY A 60 -23.95 -10.91 -11.46
C GLY A 60 -24.23 -11.63 -12.79
N SER A 61 -24.03 -10.92 -13.90
CA SER A 61 -24.03 -11.49 -15.24
C SER A 61 -22.73 -12.23 -15.55
N ALA A 62 -22.69 -12.98 -16.66
CA ALA A 62 -21.46 -13.64 -17.12
C ALA A 62 -20.30 -12.65 -17.38
N LEU A 63 -20.60 -11.42 -17.82
CA LEU A 63 -19.58 -10.40 -18.01
C LEU A 63 -19.05 -9.86 -16.67
N ASP A 64 -19.92 -9.76 -15.67
CA ASP A 64 -19.53 -9.36 -14.31
C ASP A 64 -18.57 -10.39 -13.72
N HIS A 65 -18.88 -11.69 -13.86
CA HIS A 65 -17.97 -12.75 -13.42
C HIS A 65 -16.62 -12.74 -14.15
N VAL A 66 -16.58 -12.41 -15.45
CA VAL A 66 -15.30 -12.24 -16.16
C VAL A 66 -14.50 -11.07 -15.57
N ALA A 67 -15.15 -9.93 -15.30
CA ALA A 67 -14.50 -8.79 -14.68
C ALA A 67 -13.99 -9.14 -13.27
N ASP A 68 -14.79 -9.86 -12.48
CA ASP A 68 -14.44 -10.34 -11.16
C ASP A 68 -13.24 -11.28 -11.18
N VAL A 69 -13.18 -12.20 -12.14
CA VAL A 69 -12.05 -13.10 -12.30
C VAL A 69 -10.78 -12.32 -12.66
N LEU A 70 -10.88 -11.35 -13.57
CA LEU A 70 -9.73 -10.54 -13.99
C LEU A 70 -9.21 -9.65 -12.85
N VAL A 71 -10.10 -8.90 -12.20
CA VAL A 71 -9.74 -7.99 -11.09
C VAL A 71 -9.27 -8.79 -9.88
N GLY A 72 -10.00 -9.83 -9.50
CA GLY A 72 -9.64 -10.73 -8.42
C GLY A 72 -8.30 -11.42 -8.63
N THR A 73 -7.96 -11.82 -9.86
CA THR A 73 -6.69 -12.53 -10.10
C THR A 73 -5.50 -11.58 -10.25
N LEU A 74 -5.69 -10.44 -10.93
CA LEU A 74 -4.59 -9.58 -11.37
C LEU A 74 -4.39 -8.32 -10.50
N VAL A 75 -5.40 -7.91 -9.73
CA VAL A 75 -5.43 -6.61 -9.05
C VAL A 75 -5.57 -6.75 -7.54
N ASP A 76 -6.57 -7.50 -7.08
CA ASP A 76 -6.91 -7.62 -5.64
C ASP A 76 -5.74 -8.20 -4.86
N ASN A 77 -5.43 -7.61 -3.70
CA ASN A 77 -4.25 -7.96 -2.89
C ASN A 77 -2.87 -7.79 -3.57
N ARG A 78 -2.77 -7.12 -4.72
CA ARG A 78 -1.48 -6.80 -5.40
C ARG A 78 -1.20 -5.31 -5.33
N ALA A 79 -2.22 -4.49 -5.63
CA ALA A 79 -2.09 -3.05 -5.75
C ALA A 79 -1.72 -2.35 -4.43
N PHE A 80 -2.40 -2.72 -3.34
CA PHE A 80 -2.16 -2.14 -2.01
C PHE A 80 -0.78 -2.51 -1.43
N PRO A 81 -0.31 -3.78 -1.50
CA PRO A 81 1.06 -4.08 -1.09
C PRO A 81 2.11 -3.36 -1.92
N LEU A 82 1.89 -3.24 -3.23
CA LEU A 82 2.77 -2.47 -4.12
C LEU A 82 2.83 -1.00 -3.69
N PHE A 83 1.67 -0.37 -3.47
CA PHE A 83 1.60 1.01 -3.01
C PHE A 83 2.30 1.20 -1.66
N THR A 84 2.11 0.29 -0.71
CA THR A 84 2.78 0.32 0.60
C THR A 84 4.30 0.24 0.50
N MET A 85 4.80 -0.68 -0.33
CA MET A 85 6.24 -0.80 -0.60
C MET A 85 6.79 0.49 -1.23
N LEU A 86 6.08 1.08 -2.20
CA LEU A 86 6.52 2.31 -2.88
C LEU A 86 6.44 3.56 -1.98
N PHE A 87 5.47 3.62 -1.08
CA PHE A 87 5.36 4.66 -0.06
C PHE A 87 6.60 4.66 0.83
N ALA A 88 6.94 3.50 1.39
CA ALA A 88 8.12 3.34 2.23
C ALA A 88 9.44 3.49 1.45
N TYR A 89 9.50 3.03 0.20
CA TYR A 89 10.60 3.30 -0.72
C TYR A 89 10.84 4.82 -0.86
N GLY A 90 9.77 5.60 -0.99
CA GLY A 90 9.82 7.05 -1.05
C GLY A 90 10.46 7.70 0.19
N PHE A 91 10.23 7.15 1.39
CA PHE A 91 10.88 7.61 2.62
C PHE A 91 12.40 7.42 2.55
N ALA A 92 12.86 6.24 2.11
CA ALA A 92 14.29 5.98 1.94
C ALA A 92 14.94 6.92 0.90
N VAL A 93 14.25 7.20 -0.21
CA VAL A 93 14.71 8.17 -1.23
C VAL A 93 14.82 9.58 -0.64
N ILE A 94 13.79 10.04 0.09
CA ILE A 94 13.82 11.37 0.73
C ILE A 94 14.98 11.47 1.70
N LEU A 95 15.15 10.50 2.60
CA LEU A 95 16.25 10.50 3.58
C LEU A 95 17.62 10.58 2.90
N ARG A 96 17.84 9.78 1.86
CA ARG A 96 19.09 9.81 1.09
C ARG A 96 19.32 11.14 0.38
N ARG A 97 18.29 11.71 -0.26
CA ARG A 97 18.38 13.00 -0.95
C ARG A 97 18.69 14.15 0.02
N GLN A 98 18.05 14.15 1.19
CA GLN A 98 18.34 15.13 2.24
C GLN A 98 19.78 14.98 2.74
N ALA A 99 20.24 13.74 2.96
CA ALA A 99 21.63 13.48 3.36
C ALA A 99 22.65 13.93 2.28
N SER A 100 22.40 13.66 0.99
CA SER A 100 23.28 14.14 -0.09
C SER A 100 23.28 15.67 -0.24
N ALA A 101 22.22 16.34 0.21
CA ALA A 101 22.14 17.80 0.26
C ALA A 101 22.73 18.41 1.55
N GLY A 102 23.39 17.60 2.41
CA GLY A 102 23.99 18.07 3.66
C GLY A 102 22.98 18.38 4.77
N VAL A 103 21.71 17.99 4.62
CA VAL A 103 20.69 18.17 5.66
C VAL A 103 20.87 17.10 6.73
N ASP A 104 20.95 17.54 7.99
CA ASP A 104 21.09 16.62 9.11
C ASP A 104 19.89 15.67 9.26
N GLY A 105 20.15 14.50 9.86
CA GLY A 105 19.14 13.46 10.06
C GLY A 105 17.88 13.94 10.81
N PRO A 106 17.98 14.69 11.93
CA PRO A 106 16.83 15.22 12.64
C PRO A 106 15.94 16.16 11.81
N ARG A 107 16.52 17.03 10.97
CA ARG A 107 15.77 17.90 10.05
C ARG A 107 15.08 17.09 8.96
N ALA A 108 15.77 16.11 8.38
CA ALA A 108 15.17 15.19 7.41
C ALA A 108 14.00 14.39 8.04
N ARG A 109 14.14 13.92 9.29
CA ARG A 109 13.06 13.28 10.04
C ARG A 109 11.88 14.23 10.26
N ARG A 110 12.13 15.50 10.63
CA ARG A 110 11.07 16.49 10.84
C ARG A 110 10.24 16.73 9.58
N LEU A 111 10.88 16.74 8.41
CA LEU A 111 10.17 16.80 7.13
C LEU A 111 9.23 15.61 6.94
N LEU A 112 9.70 14.38 7.22
CA LEU A 112 8.86 13.18 7.11
C LEU A 112 7.72 13.19 8.12
N LEU A 113 7.98 13.55 9.38
CA LEU A 113 6.93 13.68 10.40
C LEU A 113 5.85 14.68 10.00
N ARG A 114 6.25 15.84 9.46
CA ARG A 114 5.30 16.86 8.99
C ARG A 114 4.43 16.31 7.85
N ARG A 115 5.02 15.60 6.88
CA ARG A 115 4.27 15.00 5.77
C ARG A 115 3.29 13.94 6.28
N SER A 116 3.74 13.08 7.18
CA SER A 116 2.91 12.05 7.81
C SER A 116 1.77 12.67 8.64
N ALA A 117 2.03 13.73 9.39
CA ALA A 117 1.01 14.45 10.14
C ALA A 117 -0.06 15.07 9.23
N TRP A 118 0.34 15.65 8.09
CA TRP A 118 -0.63 16.14 7.09
C TRP A 118 -1.46 15.01 6.49
N LEU A 119 -0.88 13.83 6.23
CA LEU A 119 -1.65 12.67 5.79
C LEU A 119 -2.70 12.26 6.83
N ILE A 120 -2.35 12.28 8.12
CA ILE A 120 -3.32 12.01 9.20
C ILE A 120 -4.44 13.05 9.21
N VAL A 121 -4.11 14.34 9.08
CA VAL A 121 -5.12 15.41 9.04
C VAL A 121 -6.05 15.24 7.85
N PHE A 122 -5.51 15.01 6.64
CA PHE A 122 -6.33 14.78 5.46
C PHE A 122 -7.15 13.50 5.56
N GLY A 123 -6.59 12.43 6.13
CA GLY A 123 -7.32 11.18 6.36
C GLY A 123 -8.45 11.34 7.36
N ALA A 124 -8.23 12.04 8.47
CA ALA A 124 -9.28 12.35 9.44
C ALA A 124 -10.41 13.18 8.81
N LEU A 125 -10.07 14.19 8.00
CA LEU A 125 -11.06 14.96 7.25
C LEU A 125 -11.79 14.08 6.22
N HIS A 126 -11.09 13.17 5.55
CA HIS A 126 -11.68 12.25 4.59
C HIS A 126 -12.68 11.29 5.24
N VAL A 127 -12.31 10.69 6.38
CA VAL A 127 -13.19 9.81 7.18
C VAL A 127 -14.49 10.53 7.54
N VAL A 128 -14.37 11.74 8.08
CA VAL A 128 -15.53 12.50 8.54
C VAL A 128 -16.38 12.99 7.37
N LEU A 129 -15.77 13.61 6.36
CA LEU A 129 -16.50 14.29 5.29
C LEU A 129 -16.98 13.37 4.17
N LEU A 130 -16.27 12.27 3.90
CA LEU A 130 -16.44 11.50 2.66
C LEU A 130 -16.72 10.02 2.89
N PHE A 131 -15.82 9.28 3.54
CA PHE A 131 -15.86 7.82 3.60
C PHE A 131 -14.92 7.24 4.67
N GLU A 132 -15.41 6.28 5.47
CA GLU A 132 -14.67 5.67 6.59
C GLU A 132 -13.48 4.80 6.17
N GLY A 133 -13.48 4.20 4.97
CA GLY A 133 -12.38 3.36 4.46
C GLY A 133 -11.18 4.15 3.90
N ASP A 134 -10.76 5.21 4.59
CA ASP A 134 -9.64 6.04 4.19
C ASP A 134 -8.28 5.34 4.38
N ILE A 135 -7.43 5.43 3.35
CA ILE A 135 -6.06 4.92 3.42
C ILE A 135 -5.07 5.97 3.96
N LEU A 136 -5.34 7.26 3.82
CA LEU A 136 -4.40 8.33 4.17
C LEU A 136 -4.05 8.31 5.67
N LEU A 137 -5.02 8.07 6.54
CA LEU A 137 -4.82 7.95 7.98
C LEU A 137 -3.85 6.82 8.32
N SER A 138 -4.08 5.63 7.74
CA SER A 138 -3.22 4.46 7.89
C SER A 138 -1.79 4.73 7.42
N TYR A 139 -1.62 5.34 6.24
CA TYR A 139 -0.30 5.71 5.72
C TYR A 139 0.37 6.84 6.50
N GLY A 140 -0.40 7.77 7.06
CA GLY A 140 0.10 8.79 7.95
C GLY A 140 0.69 8.20 9.23
N ILE A 141 -0.03 7.28 9.87
CA ILE A 141 0.44 6.56 11.06
C ILE A 141 1.68 5.70 10.73
N LEU A 142 1.63 4.94 9.64
CA LEU A 142 2.78 4.17 9.15
C LEU A 142 3.99 5.08 8.90
N GLY A 143 3.76 6.24 8.28
CA GLY A 143 4.77 7.24 8.01
C GLY A 143 5.38 7.84 9.28
N LEU A 144 4.60 8.02 10.35
CA LEU A 144 5.13 8.42 11.66
C LEU A 144 6.06 7.35 12.24
N ALA A 145 5.65 6.07 12.16
CA ALA A 145 6.48 4.95 12.61
C ALA A 145 7.80 4.87 11.81
N LEU A 146 7.74 4.94 10.48
CA LEU A 146 8.93 4.96 9.63
C LEU A 146 9.85 6.15 9.92
N ALA A 147 9.29 7.34 10.13
CA ALA A 147 10.06 8.53 10.49
C ALA A 147 10.69 8.42 11.89
N ALA A 148 10.03 7.78 12.87
CA ALA A 148 10.62 7.46 14.16
C ALA A 148 11.79 6.46 14.00
N MET A 149 11.65 5.51 13.10
CA MET A 149 12.64 4.47 12.79
C MET A 149 13.67 4.86 11.73
N TYR A 150 13.82 6.15 11.40
CA TYR A 150 14.71 6.58 10.30
C TYR A 150 16.18 6.15 10.48
N ARG A 151 16.66 6.02 11.73
CA ARG A 151 18.00 5.53 12.09
C ARG A 151 18.09 4.01 12.26
N ALA A 152 16.98 3.29 12.16
CA ALA A 152 16.97 1.85 12.33
C ALA A 152 17.85 1.18 11.27
N SER A 153 18.61 0.17 11.69
CA SER A 153 19.51 -0.56 10.80
C SER A 153 18.73 -1.50 9.87
N ASP A 154 19.37 -1.95 8.78
CA ASP A 154 18.79 -2.95 7.88
C ASP A 154 18.47 -4.27 8.60
N ARG A 155 19.12 -4.55 9.74
CA ARG A 155 18.78 -5.71 10.58
C ARG A 155 17.38 -5.56 11.18
N VAL A 156 17.04 -4.37 11.68
CA VAL A 156 15.71 -4.09 12.25
C VAL A 156 14.64 -4.26 11.19
N TYR A 157 14.82 -3.65 10.00
CA TYR A 157 13.85 -3.81 8.92
C TYR A 157 13.71 -5.27 8.46
N ARG A 158 14.79 -6.07 8.43
CA ARG A 158 14.69 -7.50 8.14
C ARG A 158 13.89 -8.29 9.18
N VAL A 159 14.01 -7.96 10.46
CA VAL A 159 13.16 -8.57 11.51
C VAL A 159 11.70 -8.17 11.32
N LEU A 160 11.45 -6.90 10.99
CA LEU A 160 10.12 -6.37 10.71
C LEU A 160 9.47 -6.94 9.45
N VAL A 161 10.22 -7.58 8.54
CA VAL A 161 9.60 -8.34 7.45
C VAL A 161 8.89 -9.57 7.98
N TRP A 162 9.47 -10.26 8.97
CA TRP A 162 8.98 -11.58 9.40
C TRP A 162 8.09 -11.52 10.65
N ALA A 163 8.43 -10.69 11.64
CA ALA A 163 7.70 -10.64 12.92
C ALA A 163 6.21 -10.26 12.77
N PRO A 164 5.83 -9.29 11.91
CA PRO A 164 4.43 -8.94 11.66
C PRO A 164 3.83 -9.64 10.44
N ALA A 165 4.59 -10.43 9.68
CA ALA A 165 4.04 -11.15 8.51
C ALA A 165 2.94 -12.12 8.91
N ILE A 166 3.04 -12.73 10.09
CA ILE A 166 1.99 -13.60 10.64
C ILE A 166 0.70 -12.79 10.85
N VAL A 167 0.79 -11.57 11.39
CA VAL A 167 -0.36 -10.69 11.58
C VAL A 167 -0.97 -10.31 10.24
N PHE A 168 -0.15 -9.97 9.24
CA PHE A 168 -0.63 -9.72 7.88
C PHE A 168 -1.38 -10.93 7.31
N LEU A 169 -0.85 -12.14 7.47
CA LEU A 169 -1.48 -13.37 6.98
C LEU A 169 -2.79 -13.67 7.69
N ILE A 170 -2.88 -13.42 9.00
CA ILE A 170 -4.14 -13.56 9.76
C ILE A 170 -5.20 -12.58 9.24
N VAL A 171 -4.82 -11.32 9.03
CA VAL A 171 -5.74 -10.29 8.52
C VAL A 171 -6.17 -10.60 7.08
N ALA A 172 -5.27 -11.07 6.23
CA ALA A 172 -5.58 -11.44 4.84
C ALA A 172 -6.62 -12.57 4.72
N GLY A 173 -6.73 -13.44 5.72
CA GLY A 173 -7.78 -14.46 5.74
C GLY A 173 -9.19 -13.87 5.83
N ALA A 174 -9.33 -12.68 6.41
CA ALA A 174 -10.62 -12.01 6.53
C ALA A 174 -11.23 -11.68 5.16
N ASP A 175 -10.42 -11.37 4.13
CA ASP A 175 -10.89 -11.09 2.76
C ASP A 175 -11.68 -12.26 2.14
N GLY A 176 -11.40 -13.49 2.56
CA GLY A 176 -12.16 -14.66 2.15
C GLY A 176 -13.54 -14.74 2.80
N LEU A 177 -13.70 -14.11 3.96
CA LEU A 177 -14.92 -14.07 4.75
C LEU A 177 -15.75 -12.81 4.52
N THR A 178 -15.18 -11.76 3.92
CA THR A 178 -15.88 -10.50 3.69
C THR A 178 -17.02 -10.69 2.70
N ALA A 179 -18.25 -10.70 3.23
CA ALA A 179 -19.49 -10.41 2.53
C ALA A 179 -20.00 -9.00 2.91
N ASP A 180 -19.06 -8.10 3.23
CA ASP A 180 -19.36 -6.75 3.71
C ASP A 180 -20.07 -5.96 2.60
N ASP A 181 -21.23 -5.40 2.91
CA ASP A 181 -22.10 -4.69 1.96
C ASP A 181 -21.67 -3.23 1.72
N GLY A 182 -20.51 -2.84 2.28
CA GLY A 182 -19.90 -1.52 2.11
C GLY A 182 -20.71 -0.36 2.70
N SER A 183 -21.83 -0.66 3.38
CA SER A 183 -22.82 0.32 3.83
C SER A 183 -22.74 0.62 5.33
N GLY A 184 -22.02 -0.20 6.09
CA GLY A 184 -21.90 -0.08 7.54
C GLY A 184 -20.80 0.87 8.01
N SER A 185 -21.13 1.71 8.98
CA SER A 185 -20.10 2.36 9.81
C SER A 185 -19.27 1.30 10.55
N ALA A 186 -17.98 1.55 10.78
CA ALA A 186 -17.09 0.66 11.53
C ALA A 186 -17.58 0.37 12.96
N LEU A 187 -18.44 1.23 13.50
CA LEU A 187 -19.10 1.03 14.80
C LEU A 187 -20.54 0.52 14.70
N GLY A 188 -21.04 0.22 13.50
CA GLY A 188 -22.45 -0.07 13.25
C GLY A 188 -23.37 1.14 13.49
N LEU A 189 -22.79 2.34 13.64
CA LEU A 189 -23.53 3.59 13.81
C LEU A 189 -24.04 4.06 12.45
N GLY A 190 -25.24 3.64 12.08
CA GLY A 190 -25.95 4.24 10.95
C GLY A 190 -26.28 5.70 11.26
N GLY A 191 -26.05 6.59 10.31
CA GLY A 191 -26.71 7.90 10.37
C GLY A 191 -28.20 7.74 10.09
N ASP A 192 -28.96 8.80 10.36
CA ASP A 192 -30.41 8.85 10.12
C ASP A 192 -30.77 9.01 8.63
N GLY A 193 -29.80 8.80 7.73
CA GLY A 193 -29.91 9.04 6.28
C GLY A 193 -29.81 10.51 5.89
N THR A 194 -29.59 11.42 6.84
CA THR A 194 -29.30 12.83 6.55
C THR A 194 -27.80 13.05 6.51
N PHE A 195 -27.38 14.03 5.70
CA PHE A 195 -25.96 14.42 5.61
C PHE A 195 -25.35 14.75 6.98
N LEU A 196 -26.10 15.46 7.85
CA LEU A 196 -25.61 15.84 9.17
C LEU A 196 -25.57 14.66 10.15
N GLY A 197 -26.52 13.74 10.07
CA GLY A 197 -26.51 12.51 10.85
C GLY A 197 -25.35 11.59 10.48
N ASP A 198 -25.11 11.38 9.17
CA ASP A 198 -23.98 10.62 8.65
C ASP A 198 -22.63 11.28 8.99
N LEU A 199 -22.57 12.62 8.94
CA LEU A 199 -21.38 13.37 9.35
C LEU A 199 -21.08 13.16 10.84
N ALA A 200 -22.11 13.20 11.69
CA ALA A 200 -21.97 13.01 13.13
C ALA A 200 -21.57 11.56 13.47
N SER A 201 -22.16 10.55 12.81
CA SER A 201 -21.80 9.14 13.03
C SER A 201 -20.34 8.88 12.66
N ARG A 202 -19.88 9.40 11.52
CA ARG A 202 -18.47 9.30 11.08
C ARG A 202 -17.51 10.05 11.98
N ALA A 203 -17.92 11.21 12.52
CA ALA A 203 -17.13 11.94 13.50
C ALA A 203 -16.92 11.15 14.80
N ILE A 204 -17.95 10.40 15.23
CA ILE A 204 -17.84 9.49 16.38
C ILE A 204 -16.97 8.27 16.01
N ALA A 205 -17.20 7.68 14.83
CA ALA A 205 -16.44 6.54 14.33
C ALA A 205 -14.94 6.84 14.19
N LEU A 206 -14.56 8.07 13.84
CA LEU A 206 -13.16 8.51 13.76
C LEU A 206 -12.39 8.20 15.05
N ALA A 207 -13.00 8.33 16.23
CA ALA A 207 -12.31 8.02 17.49
C ALA A 207 -11.98 6.52 17.60
N ALA A 208 -12.92 5.65 17.24
CA ALA A 208 -12.67 4.20 17.22
C ALA A 208 -11.66 3.82 16.15
N ILE A 209 -11.77 4.42 14.97
CA ILE A 209 -10.81 4.24 13.87
C ILE A 209 -9.40 4.64 14.34
N LEU A 210 -9.23 5.81 14.96
CA LEU A 210 -7.92 6.25 15.48
C LEU A 210 -7.30 5.29 16.50
N VAL A 211 -8.12 4.58 17.28
CA VAL A 211 -7.65 3.56 18.23
C VAL A 211 -7.31 2.24 17.53
N ALA A 212 -8.12 1.82 16.55
CA ALA A 212 -7.94 0.56 15.83
C ALA A 212 -6.84 0.61 14.76
N THR A 213 -6.71 1.73 14.04
CA THR A 213 -5.80 1.87 12.90
C THR A 213 -4.34 1.56 13.24
N PRO A 214 -3.76 1.97 14.39
CA PRO A 214 -2.39 1.58 14.74
C PRO A 214 -2.16 0.06 14.77
N VAL A 215 -3.16 -0.72 15.19
CA VAL A 215 -3.10 -2.19 15.19
C VAL A 215 -3.12 -2.72 13.75
N SER A 216 -4.05 -2.23 12.93
CA SER A 216 -4.16 -2.62 11.51
C SER A 216 -2.92 -2.21 10.69
N VAL A 217 -2.32 -1.06 10.99
CA VAL A 217 -1.06 -0.59 10.39
C VAL A 217 0.09 -1.56 10.68
N GLY A 218 0.02 -2.31 11.79
CA GLY A 218 0.97 -3.39 12.09
C GLY A 218 1.08 -4.42 10.95
N ALA A 219 -0.03 -4.72 10.26
CA ALA A 219 -0.04 -5.61 9.10
C ALA A 219 0.72 -5.04 7.89
N LEU A 220 0.93 -3.71 7.84
CA LEU A 220 1.61 -3.03 6.72
C LEU A 220 3.11 -2.90 6.92
N VAL A 221 3.57 -3.05 8.17
CA VAL A 221 4.97 -2.95 8.55
C VAL A 221 5.89 -3.90 7.75
N PRO A 222 5.52 -5.17 7.47
CA PRO A 222 6.35 -6.05 6.64
C PRO A 222 6.59 -5.47 5.25
N LEU A 223 5.53 -5.00 4.60
CA LEU A 223 5.55 -4.44 3.26
C LEU A 223 6.35 -3.13 3.23
N ALA A 224 6.13 -2.27 4.22
CA ALA A 224 6.90 -1.05 4.40
C ALA A 224 8.38 -1.33 4.62
N ALA A 225 8.72 -2.36 5.39
CA ALA A 225 10.10 -2.77 5.64
C ALA A 225 10.80 -3.25 4.35
N ILE A 226 10.11 -4.03 3.52
CA ILE A 226 10.60 -4.40 2.18
C ILE A 226 10.84 -3.14 1.34
N GLY A 227 9.88 -2.23 1.29
CA GLY A 227 9.99 -0.95 0.59
C GLY A 227 11.20 -0.12 1.03
N MET A 228 11.43 0.01 2.35
CA MET A 228 12.59 0.68 2.93
C MET A 228 13.91 0.03 2.50
N LEU A 229 14.00 -1.31 2.54
CA LEU A 229 15.21 -2.04 2.15
C LEU A 229 15.53 -1.86 0.67
N LEU A 230 14.52 -1.95 -0.21
CA LEU A 230 14.68 -1.72 -1.65
C LEU A 230 15.07 -0.27 -1.95
N GLY A 231 14.49 0.71 -1.23
CA GLY A 231 14.80 2.13 -1.38
C GLY A 231 16.19 2.54 -0.89
N ARG A 232 16.69 1.91 0.18
CA ARG A 232 18.07 2.09 0.64
C ARG A 232 19.09 1.61 -0.37
N ARG A 233 18.78 0.54 -1.10
CA ARG A 233 19.63 -0.05 -2.14
C ARG A 233 19.42 0.54 -3.54
N ARG A 234 18.52 1.53 -3.68
CA ARG A 234 18.25 2.20 -4.96
C ARG A 234 17.75 1.25 -6.06
N VAL A 235 17.08 0.15 -5.70
CA VAL A 235 16.74 -0.94 -6.65
C VAL A 235 15.96 -0.47 -7.89
N LEU A 236 15.06 0.50 -7.72
CA LEU A 236 14.26 1.06 -8.82
C LEU A 236 14.87 2.32 -9.45
N GLU A 237 15.76 3.02 -8.74
CA GLU A 237 16.50 4.17 -9.28
C GLU A 237 17.66 3.72 -10.17
N ASP A 238 18.29 2.58 -9.84
CA ASP A 238 19.32 1.91 -10.63
C ASP A 238 18.94 0.43 -10.85
N PRO A 239 17.99 0.17 -11.77
CA PRO A 239 17.53 -1.19 -12.02
C PRO A 239 18.56 -2.04 -12.78
N GLN A 240 19.55 -1.43 -13.44
CA GLN A 240 20.58 -2.16 -14.17
C GLN A 240 21.50 -2.94 -13.23
N ALA A 241 21.85 -2.36 -12.07
CA ALA A 241 22.63 -3.03 -11.03
C ALA A 241 21.89 -4.20 -10.35
N HIS A 242 20.57 -4.33 -10.55
CA HIS A 242 19.71 -5.25 -9.80
C HIS A 242 18.93 -6.23 -10.70
N LEU A 243 19.39 -6.46 -11.94
CA LEU A 243 18.67 -7.30 -12.92
C LEU A 243 18.35 -8.73 -12.44
N PRO A 244 19.26 -9.50 -11.79
CA PRO A 244 18.94 -10.85 -11.33
C PRO A 244 17.78 -10.86 -10.33
N LEU A 245 17.76 -9.88 -9.41
CA LEU A 245 16.68 -9.71 -8.45
C LEU A 245 15.37 -9.37 -9.16
N LEU A 246 15.37 -8.34 -10.03
CA LEU A 246 14.17 -7.87 -10.72
C LEU A 246 13.53 -8.96 -11.59
N ARG A 247 14.36 -9.74 -12.30
CA ARG A 247 13.90 -10.90 -13.07
C ARG A 247 13.33 -11.99 -12.19
N GLY A 248 14.03 -12.34 -11.10
CA GLY A 248 13.54 -13.36 -10.16
C GLY A 248 12.19 -12.97 -9.56
N LEU A 249 12.04 -11.71 -9.13
CA LEU A 249 10.77 -11.20 -8.63
C LEU A 249 9.66 -11.29 -9.68
N ALA A 250 9.92 -10.87 -10.92
CA ALA A 250 8.92 -10.92 -12.00
C ALA A 250 8.52 -12.35 -12.38
N LEU A 251 9.52 -13.22 -12.63
CA LEU A 251 9.31 -14.57 -13.15
C LEU A 251 8.74 -15.54 -12.12
N VAL A 252 8.95 -15.28 -10.82
CA VAL A 252 8.40 -16.12 -9.75
C VAL A 252 7.16 -15.47 -9.13
N GLY A 253 7.22 -14.17 -8.84
CA GLY A 253 6.15 -13.46 -8.15
C GLY A 253 4.84 -13.40 -8.93
N LEU A 254 4.90 -13.16 -10.24
CA LEU A 254 3.68 -13.08 -11.06
C LEU A 254 2.97 -14.44 -11.19
N PRO A 255 3.64 -15.55 -11.56
CA PRO A 255 2.96 -16.85 -11.62
C PRO A 255 2.43 -17.31 -10.26
N VAL A 256 3.21 -17.17 -9.18
CA VAL A 256 2.76 -17.53 -7.82
C VAL A 256 1.52 -16.74 -7.42
N SER A 257 1.50 -15.44 -7.73
CA SER A 257 0.35 -14.57 -7.50
C SER A 257 -0.88 -15.00 -8.28
N VAL A 258 -0.75 -15.30 -9.58
CA VAL A 258 -1.88 -15.72 -10.41
C VAL A 258 -2.43 -17.04 -9.88
N LEU A 259 -1.57 -18.05 -9.71
CA LEU A 259 -1.99 -19.39 -9.26
C LEU A 259 -2.59 -19.36 -7.85
N GLY A 260 -2.04 -18.55 -6.95
CA GLY A 260 -2.54 -18.42 -5.58
C GLY A 260 -3.85 -17.65 -5.46
N ALA A 261 -4.20 -16.80 -6.42
CA ALA A 261 -5.48 -16.10 -6.43
C ALA A 261 -6.64 -16.95 -6.92
N LEU A 262 -6.39 -17.85 -7.89
CA LEU A 262 -7.44 -18.59 -8.59
C LEU A 262 -8.42 -19.32 -7.65
N PRO A 263 -8.00 -20.03 -6.59
CA PRO A 263 -8.96 -20.76 -5.76
C PRO A 263 -10.02 -19.88 -5.10
N LEU A 264 -9.61 -18.73 -4.53
CA LEU A 264 -10.55 -17.81 -3.89
C LEU A 264 -11.44 -17.12 -4.92
N VAL A 265 -10.86 -16.72 -6.05
CA VAL A 265 -11.58 -16.04 -7.13
C VAL A 265 -12.63 -16.97 -7.76
N LEU A 266 -12.31 -18.25 -7.94
CA LEU A 266 -13.25 -19.25 -8.42
C LEU A 266 -14.36 -19.52 -7.40
N ALA A 267 -14.05 -19.52 -6.10
CA ALA A 267 -15.07 -19.58 -5.05
C ALA A 267 -15.97 -18.32 -5.06
N ALA A 268 -15.41 -17.13 -5.29
CA ALA A 268 -16.16 -15.88 -5.34
C ALA A 268 -17.19 -15.82 -6.47
N VAL A 269 -16.92 -16.47 -7.62
CA VAL A 269 -17.88 -16.58 -8.74
C VAL A 269 -18.73 -17.86 -8.68
N GLY A 270 -18.73 -18.59 -7.56
CA GLY A 270 -19.56 -19.79 -7.37
C GLY A 270 -19.11 -21.02 -8.17
N ALA A 271 -17.88 -21.03 -8.71
CA ALA A 271 -17.34 -22.17 -9.45
C ALA A 271 -16.78 -23.28 -8.53
N ILE A 272 -16.50 -22.95 -7.26
CA ILE A 272 -16.03 -23.87 -6.23
C ILE A 272 -16.83 -23.63 -4.96
N ASP A 273 -17.44 -24.69 -4.42
CA ASP A 273 -18.05 -24.64 -3.09
C ASP A 273 -16.95 -24.68 -2.03
N ALA A 274 -16.95 -23.69 -1.14
CA ALA A 274 -16.02 -23.58 -0.02
C ALA A 274 -16.78 -23.22 1.24
N ASP A 275 -16.54 -23.96 2.32
CA ASP A 275 -17.07 -23.61 3.64
C ASP A 275 -16.32 -22.40 4.23
N THR A 276 -16.79 -21.90 5.38
CA THR A 276 -16.20 -20.72 6.03
C THR A 276 -14.71 -20.88 6.32
N VAL A 277 -14.27 -22.09 6.73
CA VAL A 277 -12.87 -22.34 7.06
C VAL A 277 -12.02 -22.36 5.80
N ALA A 278 -12.49 -23.02 4.74
CA ALA A 278 -11.84 -23.04 3.44
C ALA A 278 -11.74 -21.63 2.88
N LEU A 279 -12.81 -20.84 2.89
CA LEU A 279 -12.81 -19.45 2.43
C LEU A 279 -11.76 -18.60 3.15
N TYR A 280 -11.68 -18.69 4.48
CA TYR A 280 -10.65 -17.99 5.24
C TYR A 280 -9.24 -18.39 4.79
N LEU A 281 -8.96 -19.68 4.68
CA LEU A 281 -7.64 -20.19 4.26
C LEU A 281 -7.30 -19.78 2.81
N LEU A 282 -8.29 -19.77 1.92
CA LEU A 282 -8.15 -19.25 0.56
C LEU A 282 -7.88 -17.74 0.55
N GLY A 283 -8.49 -16.97 1.47
CA GLY A 283 -8.14 -15.57 1.76
C GLY A 283 -6.68 -15.39 2.13
N VAL A 284 -6.19 -16.19 3.08
CA VAL A 284 -4.77 -16.17 3.50
C VAL A 284 -3.85 -16.46 2.31
N LEU A 285 -4.16 -17.49 1.52
CA LEU A 285 -3.38 -17.84 0.33
C LEU A 285 -3.39 -16.71 -0.71
N HIS A 286 -4.56 -16.13 -0.97
CA HIS A 286 -4.75 -15.07 -1.94
C HIS A 286 -3.97 -13.79 -1.55
N GLY A 287 -4.01 -13.40 -0.27
CA GLY A 287 -3.24 -12.27 0.26
C GLY A 287 -1.73 -12.53 0.30
N ALA A 288 -1.31 -13.71 0.75
CA ALA A 288 0.11 -14.10 0.80
C ALA A 288 0.76 -14.06 -0.59
N THR A 289 0.09 -14.68 -1.57
CA THR A 289 0.57 -14.72 -2.96
C THR A 289 0.43 -13.37 -3.66
N GLY A 290 -0.49 -12.52 -3.21
CA GLY A 290 -0.62 -11.13 -3.65
C GLY A 290 0.59 -10.25 -3.35
N VAL A 291 1.26 -10.46 -2.22
CA VAL A 291 2.57 -9.84 -1.93
C VAL A 291 3.61 -10.26 -2.98
N GLY A 292 3.59 -11.53 -3.39
CA GLY A 292 4.38 -12.05 -4.51
C GLY A 292 4.08 -11.32 -5.82
N GLY A 293 2.81 -11.05 -6.10
CA GLY A 293 2.37 -10.32 -7.29
C GLY A 293 2.81 -8.86 -7.29
N ALA A 294 2.72 -8.19 -6.13
CA ALA A 294 3.22 -6.83 -5.95
C ALA A 294 4.73 -6.73 -6.19
N LEU A 295 5.50 -7.68 -5.64
CA LEU A 295 6.94 -7.81 -5.91
C LEU A 295 7.22 -8.14 -7.37
N GLY A 296 6.38 -8.99 -7.98
CA GLY A 296 6.45 -9.35 -9.40
C GLY A 296 6.25 -8.16 -10.32
N LEU A 297 5.26 -7.31 -10.05
CA LEU A 297 5.04 -6.05 -10.77
C LEU A 297 6.23 -5.10 -10.62
N LEU A 298 6.77 -4.97 -9.39
CA LEU A 298 7.98 -4.20 -9.13
C LEU A 298 9.17 -4.71 -9.96
N GLY A 299 9.38 -6.02 -9.97
CA GLY A 299 10.40 -6.70 -10.77
C GLY A 299 10.21 -6.47 -12.27
N LEU A 300 8.98 -6.64 -12.77
CA LEU A 300 8.64 -6.52 -14.19
C LEU A 300 8.91 -5.11 -14.71
N VAL A 301 8.40 -4.08 -14.01
CA VAL A 301 8.61 -2.68 -14.43
C VAL A 301 10.07 -2.29 -14.30
N GLY A 302 10.74 -2.66 -13.21
CA GLY A 302 12.17 -2.39 -13.05
C GLY A 302 13.00 -3.03 -14.17
N TRP A 303 12.72 -4.29 -14.52
CA TRP A 303 13.38 -4.99 -15.61
C TRP A 303 13.09 -4.35 -16.97
N ALA A 304 11.84 -3.98 -17.25
CA ALA A 304 11.46 -3.31 -18.50
C ALA A 304 12.17 -1.96 -18.67
N VAL A 305 12.26 -1.17 -17.60
CA VAL A 305 12.99 0.13 -17.61
C VAL A 305 14.48 -0.09 -17.84
N ALA A 306 15.11 -1.08 -17.20
CA ALA A 306 16.51 -1.40 -17.44
C ALA A 306 16.76 -1.88 -18.88
N ALA A 307 15.84 -2.66 -19.47
CA ALA A 307 15.95 -3.11 -20.84
C ALA A 307 15.80 -1.97 -21.86
N ARG A 308 14.94 -0.98 -21.58
CA ARG A 308 14.77 0.21 -22.42
C ARG A 308 16.03 1.08 -22.44
N ALA A 309 16.66 1.29 -21.28
CA ALA A 309 17.89 2.09 -21.18
C ALA A 309 19.01 1.51 -22.08
N ARG A 310 19.17 0.18 -22.10
CA ARG A 310 20.18 -0.51 -22.93
C ARG A 310 19.95 -0.43 -24.46
N ARG A 311 18.76 -0.04 -24.91
CA ARG A 311 18.43 0.10 -26.35
C ARG A 311 18.58 1.53 -26.86
N GLY A 312 18.75 2.50 -25.95
CA GLY A 312 18.94 3.91 -26.28
C GLY A 312 20.41 4.35 -26.28
N ASP A 313 21.32 3.47 -25.85
CA ASP A 313 22.78 3.58 -25.97
C ASP A 313 23.25 2.84 -27.23
#